data_AF-A0A2V9UYU5-F1
#
_entry.id   AF-A0A2V9UYU5-F1
#
_cell.length_a   1.000
_cell.length_b   1.000
_cell.length_c   1.000
_cell.angle_alpha   90.00
_cell.angle_beta   90.00
_cell.angle_gamma   90.00
#
_symmetry.space_group_name_H-M   'P 1'
#
loop_
_entity.id
_entity.type
_entity.pdbx_description
1 polymer ?
#
loop_
_entity_poly.entity_id
_entity_poly.type
_entity_poly.pdbx_seq_one_letter_code
_entity_poly.pdbx_strand_id
1 'polypeptide(L)'
;MTLVATDRLTVRIPESLGTRLRHESRVSGQTLSELVRVALEDYLDKKKGRRSAYELAEEAGIINCAPGLPKDLSTNPRYFAIYRSGRRHTARPKLD
;
A
#
# COMPACT_ATOMS: atom_id res chain seq x y z
N MET A 1 -23.24 -7.97 21.48
CA MET A 1 -22.58 -9.05 20.71
C MET A 1 -23.10 -8.95 19.28
N THR A 2 -22.38 -8.24 18.40
CA THR A 2 -22.81 -8.01 17.01
C THR A 2 -22.61 -9.29 16.21
N LEU A 3 -23.71 -9.92 15.81
CA LEU A 3 -23.67 -11.05 14.87
C LEU A 3 -23.27 -10.48 13.50
N VAL A 4 -22.02 -10.69 13.10
CA VAL A 4 -21.58 -10.41 11.74
C VAL A 4 -22.34 -11.33 10.78
N ALA A 5 -23.03 -10.75 9.80
CA ALA A 5 -23.67 -11.52 8.74
C ALA A 5 -22.60 -12.40 8.07
N THR A 6 -22.83 -13.71 8.06
CA THR A 6 -21.84 -14.70 7.57
C THR A 6 -22.34 -15.31 6.28
N ASP A 7 -21.64 -15.05 5.19
CA ASP A 7 -21.85 -15.74 3.91
C ASP A 7 -20.98 -16.99 3.81
N ARG A 8 -21.54 -18.07 3.25
CA ARG A 8 -20.84 -19.35 3.06
C ARG A 8 -20.25 -19.44 1.67
N LEU A 9 -18.92 -19.50 1.61
CA LEU A 9 -18.17 -19.76 0.39
C LEU A 9 -17.70 -21.24 0.34
N THR A 10 -17.99 -21.95 -0.76
CA THR A 10 -17.47 -23.32 -0.99
C THR A 10 -16.60 -23.31 -2.24
N VAL A 11 -15.30 -23.59 -2.07
CA VAL A 11 -14.30 -23.53 -3.14
C VAL A 11 -13.58 -24.87 -3.20
N ARG A 12 -13.46 -25.43 -4.41
CA ARG A 12 -12.60 -26.61 -4.64
C ARG A 12 -11.14 -26.14 -4.68
N ILE A 13 -10.31 -26.78 -3.88
CA ILE A 13 -8.87 -26.49 -3.83
C ILE A 13 -8.07 -27.73 -4.22
N PRO A 14 -6.88 -27.56 -4.82
CA PRO A 14 -5.95 -28.66 -5.03
C PRO A 14 -5.60 -29.35 -3.71
N GLU A 15 -5.39 -30.66 -3.74
CA GLU A 15 -5.08 -31.45 -2.53
C GLU A 15 -3.80 -30.95 -1.83
N SER A 16 -2.79 -30.56 -2.61
CA SER A 16 -1.54 -29.99 -2.10
C SER A 16 -1.77 -28.73 -1.26
N LEU A 17 -2.70 -27.87 -1.68
CA LEU A 17 -3.05 -26.66 -0.92
C LEU A 17 -3.81 -27.03 0.36
N GLY A 18 -4.75 -27.98 0.29
CA GLY A 18 -5.47 -28.45 1.47
C GLY A 18 -4.53 -29.05 2.53
N THR A 19 -3.51 -29.78 2.12
CA THR A 19 -2.50 -30.34 3.04
C THR A 19 -1.66 -29.25 3.69
N ARG A 20 -1.25 -28.22 2.94
CA ARG A 20 -0.53 -27.06 3.50
C ARG A 20 -1.39 -26.31 4.52
N LEU A 21 -2.64 -26.02 4.19
CA LEU A 21 -3.56 -25.31 5.11
C LEU A 21 -3.77 -26.08 6.42
N ARG A 22 -3.91 -27.42 6.35
CA ARG A 22 -4.01 -28.27 7.55
C ARG A 22 -2.74 -28.25 8.39
N HIS A 23 -1.57 -28.24 7.75
CA HIS A 23 -0.31 -28.14 8.46
C HIS A 23 -0.18 -26.79 9.19
N GLU A 24 -0.42 -25.69 8.49
CA GLU A 24 -0.36 -24.33 9.06
C GLU A 24 -1.39 -24.12 10.17
N SER A 25 -2.59 -24.67 10.03
CA SER A 25 -3.63 -24.65 11.07
C SER A 25 -3.15 -25.34 12.36
N ARG A 26 -2.44 -26.48 12.24
CA ARG A 26 -1.90 -27.19 13.41
C ARG A 26 -0.77 -26.43 14.10
N VAL A 27 0.10 -25.79 13.32
CA VAL A 27 1.25 -25.03 13.85
C VAL A 27 0.79 -23.73 14.52
N SER A 28 -0.18 -23.04 13.92
CA SER A 28 -0.69 -21.75 14.42
C SER A 28 -1.76 -21.88 15.51
N GLY A 29 -2.33 -23.08 15.71
CA GLY A 29 -3.44 -23.31 16.65
C GLY A 29 -4.77 -22.69 16.20
N GLN A 30 -4.88 -22.23 14.96
CA GLN A 30 -6.08 -21.62 14.39
C GLN A 30 -6.91 -22.63 13.61
N THR A 31 -8.22 -22.40 13.50
CA THR A 31 -9.06 -23.21 12.62
C THR A 31 -8.75 -22.93 11.15
N LEU A 32 -9.01 -23.91 10.28
CA LEU A 32 -8.88 -23.73 8.83
C LEU A 32 -9.69 -22.54 8.32
N SER A 33 -10.90 -22.34 8.85
CA SER A 33 -11.78 -21.25 8.43
C SER A 33 -11.24 -19.88 8.83
N GLU A 34 -10.65 -19.75 10.01
CA GLU A 34 -10.00 -18.50 10.45
C GLU A 34 -8.78 -18.20 9.59
N LEU A 35 -7.93 -19.20 9.37
CA LEU A 35 -6.72 -19.06 8.55
C LEU A 35 -7.08 -18.63 7.11
N VAL A 36 -8.09 -19.25 6.51
CA VAL A 36 -8.57 -18.89 5.17
C VAL A 36 -9.16 -17.49 5.16
N ARG A 37 -9.92 -17.10 6.20
CA ARG A 37 -10.48 -15.75 6.31
C ARG A 37 -9.37 -14.69 6.35
N VAL A 38 -8.39 -14.85 7.24
CA VAL A 38 -7.24 -13.94 7.36
C VAL A 38 -6.49 -13.86 6.04
N ALA A 39 -6.21 -15.00 5.40
CA ALA A 39 -5.51 -15.02 4.12
C ALA A 39 -6.28 -14.29 2.99
N LEU A 40 -7.61 -14.39 2.97
CA LEU A 40 -8.46 -13.69 2.01
C LEU A 40 -8.51 -12.19 2.28
N GLU A 41 -8.67 -11.78 3.54
CA GLU A 41 -8.65 -10.37 3.95
C GLU A 41 -7.30 -9.73 3.61
N ASP A 42 -6.19 -10.36 3.99
CA ASP A 42 -4.83 -9.92 3.64
C ASP A 42 -4.62 -9.81 2.12
N TYR A 43 -5.14 -10.77 1.34
CA TYR A 43 -5.01 -10.74 -0.11
C TYR A 43 -5.78 -9.57 -0.72
N LEU A 44 -7.00 -9.33 -0.24
CA LEU A 44 -7.84 -8.22 -0.69
C LEU A 44 -7.28 -6.87 -0.26
N ASP A 45 -6.73 -6.78 0.94
CA ASP A 45 -6.10 -5.57 1.46
C ASP A 45 -4.77 -5.28 0.77
N LYS A 46 -3.97 -6.29 0.44
CA LYS A 46 -2.79 -6.13 -0.43
C LYS A 46 -3.17 -5.63 -1.82
N LYS A 47 -4.33 -6.05 -2.35
CA LYS A 47 -4.84 -5.59 -3.64
C LYS A 47 -5.37 -4.15 -3.57
N LYS A 48 -5.99 -3.75 -2.46
CA LYS A 48 -6.31 -2.34 -2.17
C LYS A 48 -5.06 -1.50 -1.87
N GLY A 49 -4.01 -2.15 -1.38
CA GLY A 49 -2.86 -1.56 -0.72
C GLY A 49 -1.69 -1.15 -1.61
N ARG A 50 -1.81 -1.16 -2.94
CA ARG A 50 -0.90 -0.32 -3.74
C ARG A 50 -1.44 1.10 -3.79
N ARG A 51 -1.56 1.72 -2.61
CA ARG A 51 -1.62 3.17 -2.52
C ARG A 51 -0.35 3.68 -3.20
N SER A 52 -0.52 4.48 -4.22
CA SER A 52 0.59 5.15 -4.89
C SER A 52 1.36 5.99 -3.88
N ALA A 53 2.65 6.22 -4.14
CA ALA A 53 3.45 7.14 -3.32
C ALA A 53 2.80 8.53 -3.24
N TYR A 54 2.03 8.91 -4.27
CA TYR A 54 1.22 10.12 -4.29
C TYR A 54 0.12 10.09 -3.22
N GLU A 55 -0.73 9.07 -3.19
CA GLU A 55 -1.84 8.97 -2.22
C GLU A 55 -1.34 8.96 -0.77
N LEU A 56 -0.21 8.28 -0.51
CA LEU A 56 0.43 8.29 0.81
C LEU A 56 0.97 9.67 1.19
N ALA A 57 1.57 10.39 0.24
CA ALA A 57 2.08 11.73 0.48
C ALA A 57 0.92 12.74 0.68
N GLU A 58 -0.19 12.57 -0.04
CA GLU A 58 -1.39 13.39 0.06
C GLU A 58 -2.04 13.24 1.43
N GLU A 59 -2.26 12.00 1.88
CA GLU A 59 -2.82 11.68 3.21
C GLU A 59 -1.95 12.21 4.35
N ALA A 60 -0.63 12.11 4.23
CA ALA A 60 0.31 12.62 5.23
C ALA A 60 0.43 14.16 5.21
N GLY A 61 -0.23 14.86 4.28
CA GLY A 61 -0.16 16.31 4.14
C GLY A 61 1.24 16.82 3.79
N ILE A 62 2.11 15.95 3.27
CA ILE A 62 3.50 16.30 2.95
C ILE A 62 3.68 16.76 1.51
N ILE A 63 2.66 16.59 0.65
CA ILE A 63 2.65 17.23 -0.66
C ILE A 63 2.61 18.75 -0.44
N ASN A 64 3.57 19.47 -1.02
CA ASN A 64 3.68 20.93 -0.94
C ASN A 64 3.92 21.50 0.47
N CYS A 65 4.41 20.71 1.41
CA CYS A 65 4.65 21.17 2.79
C CYS A 65 5.95 22.00 2.97
N ALA A 66 6.76 22.15 1.93
CA ALA A 66 8.06 22.82 2.03
C ALA A 66 7.91 24.35 1.99
N PRO A 67 8.32 25.07 3.05
CA PRO A 67 8.16 26.52 3.13
C PRO A 67 9.02 27.23 2.09
N GLY A 68 8.43 28.21 1.44
CA GLY A 68 9.07 28.99 0.39
C GLY A 68 9.19 28.29 -0.97
N LEU A 69 8.65 27.08 -1.14
CA LEU A 69 8.59 26.42 -2.44
C LEU A 69 7.20 26.57 -3.07
N PRO A 70 7.10 26.57 -4.41
CA PRO A 70 5.80 26.62 -5.08
C PRO A 70 4.91 25.44 -4.67
N LYS A 71 3.60 25.71 -4.53
CA LYS A 71 2.55 24.73 -4.19
C LYS A 71 2.35 23.65 -5.27
N ASP A 72 3.07 23.70 -6.38
CA ASP A 72 3.03 22.66 -7.39
C ASP A 72 4.38 22.59 -8.10
N LEU A 73 5.14 21.55 -7.79
CA LEU A 73 6.42 21.25 -8.43
C LEU A 73 6.25 20.55 -9.79
N SER A 74 5.05 20.02 -10.08
CA SER A 74 4.73 19.25 -11.29
C SER A 74 4.47 20.13 -12.53
N THR A 75 4.06 21.38 -12.32
CA THR A 75 3.55 22.24 -13.41
C THR A 75 4.54 23.31 -13.89
N ASN A 76 5.74 23.43 -13.30
CA ASN A 76 6.74 24.40 -13.76
C ASN A 76 7.98 23.72 -14.40
N PRO A 77 8.11 23.76 -15.74
CA PRO A 77 9.22 23.16 -16.49
C PRO A 77 10.61 23.62 -16.04
N ARG A 78 10.73 24.82 -15.44
CA ARG A 78 12.01 25.33 -14.93
C ARG A 78 12.57 24.49 -13.78
N TYR A 79 11.73 23.83 -12.98
CA TYR A 79 12.20 22.98 -11.88
C TYR A 79 12.51 21.54 -12.31
N PHE A 80 11.96 21.06 -13.43
CA PHE A 80 12.35 19.75 -13.98
C PHE A 80 13.65 19.77 -14.78
N ALA A 81 14.02 20.92 -15.34
CA ALA A 81 15.24 21.07 -16.14
C ALA A 81 16.51 20.66 -15.36
N ILE A 82 16.54 20.93 -14.05
CA ILE A 82 17.64 20.59 -13.15
C ILE A 82 17.71 19.11 -12.76
N TYR A 83 16.57 18.38 -12.72
CA TYR A 83 16.57 16.95 -12.38
C TYR A 83 16.84 16.04 -13.59
N ARG A 84 16.66 16.54 -14.82
CA ARG A 84 16.97 15.78 -16.05
C ARG A 84 18.46 15.73 -16.35
N SER A 85 19.22 16.74 -15.91
CA SER A 85 20.69 16.74 -16.03
C SER A 85 21.28 16.36 -14.68
N GLY A 86 22.01 15.24 -14.58
CA GLY A 86 22.61 14.71 -13.35
C GLY A 86 23.68 15.58 -12.68
N ARG A 87 23.54 16.91 -12.65
CA ARG A 87 24.44 17.84 -11.97
C ARG A 87 23.86 18.23 -10.62
N ARG A 88 24.51 17.77 -9.55
CA ARG A 88 24.25 18.25 -8.19
C ARG A 88 24.66 19.73 -8.13
N HIS A 89 23.70 20.63 -7.93
CA HIS A 89 24.01 22.02 -7.64
C HIS A 89 23.64 22.35 -6.21
N THR A 90 24.66 22.63 -5.39
CA THR A 90 24.53 23.21 -4.07
C THR A 90 24.25 24.70 -4.22
N ALA A 91 23.02 25.09 -4.53
CA ALA A 91 22.63 26.50 -4.45
C ALA A 91 21.15 26.59 -4.06
N ARG A 92 20.89 27.22 -2.91
CA ARG A 92 19.54 27.58 -2.48
C ARG A 92 19.00 28.64 -3.46
N PRO A 93 17.83 28.44 -4.09
CA PRO A 93 17.21 29.49 -4.87
C PRO A 93 16.80 30.64 -3.95
N LYS A 94 16.99 31.89 -4.41
CA LYS A 94 16.46 33.07 -3.73
C LYS A 94 14.94 33.10 -3.92
N LEU A 95 14.22 33.29 -2.82
CA LEU A 95 12.80 33.60 -2.82
C LEU A 95 12.62 35.12 -2.96
N ASP A 96 11.83 35.53 -3.93
CA ASP A 96 11.14 36.82 -3.91
C ASP A 96 9.78 36.67 -3.21
#